data_AF-A0A2V4DTL2-F1
#
_entry.id   AF-A0A2V4DTL2-F1
#
_cell.length_a   1.000
_cell.length_b   1.000
_cell.length_c   1.000
_cell.angle_alpha   90.00
_cell.angle_beta   90.00
_cell.angle_gamma   90.00
#
_symmetry.space_group_name_H-M   'P 1'
#
loop_
_entity.id
_entity.type
_entity.pdbx_description
1 polymer ?
#
loop_
_entity_poly.entity_id
_entity_poly.type
_entity_poly.pdbx_seq_one_letter_code
_entity_poly.pdbx_strand_id
1 'polypeptide(L)' 'MMYLNNITQSKLQDLTEQIKQETEQRLCDRYISRLMQLGGHIVDKGLTASEVNELLYQEGQKLRNQSYETEA' A
#
# COMPACT_ATOMS: atom_id res chain seq x y z
N MET A 1 -38.74 -15.90 -6.91
CA MET A 1 -37.48 -15.40 -7.52
C MET A 1 -36.63 -14.51 -6.59
N MET A 2 -36.95 -14.32 -5.31
CA MET A 2 -36.15 -13.48 -4.39
C MET A 2 -34.85 -14.15 -3.87
N TYR A 3 -34.81 -15.48 -3.76
CA TYR A 3 -33.68 -16.19 -3.16
C TYR A 3 -32.39 -16.18 -4.00
N LEU A 4 -32.50 -16.15 -5.33
CA LEU A 4 -31.34 -16.13 -6.23
C LEU A 4 -30.57 -14.80 -6.13
N ASN A 5 -31.27 -13.68 -5.95
CA ASN A 5 -30.63 -12.37 -5.79
C ASN A 5 -29.83 -12.26 -4.48
N ASN A 6 -30.34 -12.84 -3.38
CA ASN A 6 -29.63 -12.83 -2.10
C ASN A 6 -28.34 -13.66 -2.12
N ILE A 7 -28.34 -14.81 -2.82
CA ILE A 7 -27.13 -15.64 -2.98
C ILE A 7 -26.07 -14.90 -3.81
N THR A 8 -26.49 -14.19 -4.87
CA THR A 8 -25.57 -13.40 -5.70
C THR A 8 -24.98 -12.22 -4.92
N GLN A 9 -25.78 -11.51 -4.13
CA GLN A 9 -25.31 -10.37 -3.34
C GLN A 9 -24.32 -10.80 -2.24
N SER A 10 -24.60 -11.89 -1.52
CA SER A 10 -23.68 -12.43 -0.51
C SER A 10 -22.34 -12.81 -1.14
N LYS A 11 -22.34 -13.49 -2.29
CA LYS A 11 -21.10 -13.87 -2.99
C LYS A 11 -20.30 -12.65 -3.45
N LEU A 12 -20.97 -11.59 -3.92
CA LEU A 12 -20.30 -10.35 -4.31
C LEU A 12 -19.65 -9.65 -3.10
N GLN A 13 -20.31 -9.67 -1.94
CA GLN A 13 -19.74 -9.15 -0.70
C GLN A 13 -18.51 -9.97 -0.27
N ASP A 14 -18.61 -11.29 -0.29
CA ASP A 14 -17.49 -12.18 0.05
C ASP A 14 -16.27 -11.94 -0.86
N LEU A 15 -16.50 -11.82 -2.16
CA LEU A 15 -15.44 -11.50 -3.13
C LEU A 15 -14.86 -10.10 -2.92
N THR A 16 -15.70 -9.11 -2.60
CA THR A 16 -15.23 -7.75 -2.33
C THR A 16 -14.32 -7.72 -1.10
N GLU A 17 -14.69 -8.43 -0.03
CA GLU A 17 -13.90 -8.51 1.19
C GLU A 17 -12.58 -9.26 0.96
N GLN A 18 -12.60 -10.35 0.18
CA GLN A 18 -11.36 -11.06 -0.22
C GLN A 18 -10.43 -10.16 -1.02
N ILE A 19 -10.94 -9.47 -2.04
CA ILE A 19 -10.16 -8.53 -2.85
C ILE A 19 -9.58 -7.42 -1.98
N LYS A 20 -10.36 -6.88 -1.04
CA LYS A 20 -9.91 -5.85 -0.11
C LYS A 20 -8.77 -6.36 0.76
N GLN A 21 -8.92 -7.52 1.38
CA GLN A 21 -7.89 -8.13 2.23
C GLN A 21 -6.60 -8.43 1.46
N GLU A 22 -6.70 -9.02 0.26
CA GLU A 22 -5.54 -9.26 -0.60
C GLU A 22 -4.85 -7.95 -0.99
N THR A 23 -5.63 -6.91 -1.29
CA THR A 23 -5.10 -5.61 -1.67
C THR A 23 -4.38 -4.94 -0.51
N GLU A 24 -4.99 -4.92 0.68
CA GLU A 24 -4.39 -4.38 1.90
C GLU A 24 -3.08 -5.11 2.23
N GLN A 25 -3.06 -6.43 2.15
CA GLN A 25 -1.85 -7.23 2.37
C GLN A 25 -0.75 -6.88 1.38
N ARG A 26 -1.05 -6.86 0.06
CA ARG A 26 -0.06 -6.52 -0.98
C ARG A 26 0.49 -5.11 -0.83
N LEU A 27 -0.33 -4.16 -0.41
CA LEU A 27 0.11 -2.78 -0.14
C LEU A 27 1.05 -2.74 1.07
N CYS A 28 0.70 -3.41 2.16
CA CYS A 28 1.57 -3.54 3.34
C CYS A 28 2.93 -4.14 2.98
N ASP A 29 2.94 -5.27 2.25
CA ASP A 29 4.18 -5.94 1.83
C ASP A 29 5.07 -5.04 0.97
N ARG A 30 4.46 -4.28 0.04
CA ARG A 30 5.17 -3.29 -0.79
C ARG A 30 5.80 -2.19 0.07
N TYR A 31 5.06 -1.61 1.00
CA TYR A 31 5.57 -0.53 1.84
C TYR A 31 6.65 -1.00 2.81
N ILE A 32 6.49 -2.18 3.42
CA ILE A 32 7.51 -2.79 4.28
C ILE A 32 8.80 -3.03 3.49
N SER A 33 8.69 -3.63 2.30
CA SER A 33 9.84 -3.87 1.44
C SER A 33 10.57 -2.58 1.09
N ARG A 34 9.83 -1.49 0.80
CA ARG A 34 10.42 -0.19 0.51
C ARG A 34 11.13 0.41 1.73
N LEU A 35 10.54 0.30 2.91
CA LEU A 35 11.17 0.76 4.16
C LEU A 35 12.48 0.00 4.45
N MET A 36 12.51 -1.31 4.22
CA MET A 36 13.74 -2.11 4.37
C MET A 36 14.84 -1.66 3.41
N GLN A 37 14.50 -1.38 2.14
CA GLN A 37 15.45 -0.85 1.16
C GLN A 37 16.02 0.52 1.57
N LEU A 38 15.14 1.42 2.05
CA LEU A 38 15.56 2.73 2.54
C LEU A 38 16.46 2.61 3.77
N GLY A 39 16.11 1.71 4.70
CA GLY A 39 16.94 1.41 5.88
C GLY A 39 18.35 0.94 5.49
N GLY A 40 18.46 0.01 4.54
CA GLY A 40 19.75 -0.42 3.99
C GLY A 40 20.53 0.74 3.37
N HIS A 41 19.87 1.56 2.54
CA HIS A 41 20.50 2.72 1.91
C HIS A 41 21.05 3.74 2.92
N ILE A 42 20.29 4.01 3.98
CA ILE A 42 20.69 4.92 5.06
C ILE A 42 21.96 4.43 5.73
N VAL A 43 22.02 3.13 6.05
CA VAL A 43 23.19 2.51 6.69
C VAL A 43 24.39 2.51 5.75
N ASP A 44 24.20 2.06 4.51
CA ASP A 44 25.27 1.94 3.50
C ASP A 44 25.92 3.28 3.15
N LYS A 45 25.15 4.36 3.18
CA LYS A 45 25.61 5.72 2.87
C LYS A 45 26.03 6.53 4.09
N GLY A 46 25.75 6.04 5.30
CA GLY A 46 26.02 6.77 6.54
C GLY A 46 25.31 8.11 6.60
N LEU A 47 24.05 8.16 6.16
CA LEU A 47 23.29 9.41 6.07
C LEU A 47 23.11 10.07 7.44
N THR A 48 23.19 11.40 7.47
CA THR A 48 22.90 12.20 8.65
C THR A 48 21.41 12.21 8.95
N ALA A 49 21.04 12.59 10.17
CA ALA A 49 19.63 12.68 10.57
C ALA A 49 18.80 13.62 9.67
N SER A 50 19.39 14.71 9.17
CA SER A 50 18.71 15.63 8.24
C SER A 50 18.44 15.00 6.88
N GLU A 51 19.43 14.30 6.32
CA GLU A 51 19.31 13.61 5.04
C GLU A 51 18.32 12.44 5.12
N VAL A 52 18.32 11.70 6.23
CA VAL A 52 17.31 10.67 6.51
C VAL A 52 15.91 11.28 6.55
N ASN A 53 15.74 12.40 7.25
CA ASN A 53 14.44 13.05 7.37
C ASN A 53 13.93 13.55 6.01
N GLU A 54 14.79 14.15 5.20
CA GLU A 54 14.44 14.58 3.84
C GLU A 54 14.10 13.40 2.93
N LEU A 55 14.90 12.33 2.96
CA LEU A 55 14.67 11.11 2.19
C LEU A 55 13.31 10.49 2.53
N LEU A 56 13.01 10.31 3.83
CA LEU A 56 11.74 9.75 4.28
C LEU A 56 10.56 10.65 3.91
N TYR A 57 10.72 11.97 3.99
CA TYR A 57 9.70 12.93 3.57
C TYR A 57 9.40 12.80 2.07
N GLN A 58 10.43 12.78 1.21
CA GLN A 58 10.26 12.65 -0.23
C GLN A 58 9.60 11.33 -0.61
N GLU A 59 9.99 10.22 0.02
CA GLU A 59 9.37 8.92 -0.22
C GLU A 59 7.91 8.90 0.24
N GLY A 60 7.59 9.51 1.38
CA GLY A 60 6.21 9.68 1.83
C GLY A 60 5.34 10.48 0.84
N GLN A 61 5.91 11.51 0.20
CA GLN A 61 5.21 12.26 -0.84
C GLN A 61 5.01 11.45 -2.13
N LYS A 62 5.98 10.64 -2.55
CA LYS A 62 5.83 9.77 -3.72
C LYS A 62 4.69 8.77 -3.52
N LEU A 63 4.60 8.15 -2.34
CA LEU A 63 3.54 7.18 -2.05
C LEU A 63 2.15 7.81 -2.03
N ARG A 64 2.03 9.02 -1.47
CA ARG A 64 0.79 9.80 -1.54
C ARG A 64 0.42 10.12 -2.99
N ASN A 65 1.35 10.64 -3.79
CA ASN A 65 1.07 11.07 -5.15
C ASN A 65 0.78 9.90 -6.12
N GLN A 66 1.45 8.76 -5.96
CA GLN A 66 1.14 7.53 -6.70
C GLN A 66 -0.27 7.01 -6.42
N SER A 67 -0.81 7.29 -5.23
CA SER A 67 -2.19 6.94 -4.89
C SER A 67 -3.21 7.83 -5.61
N TYR A 68 -2.85 9.08 -5.91
CA TYR A 68 -3.73 10.04 -6.61
C TYR A 68 -3.65 9.95 -8.14
N GLU A 69 -2.49 9.62 -8.72
CA GLU A 69 -2.35 9.49 -10.18
C GLU A 69 -3.03 8.23 -10.76
N THR A 70 -3.49 7.31 -9.90
CA THR A 70 -4.21 6.10 -10.33
C THR A 70 -5.73 6.27 -10.31
N GLU A 71 -6.24 7.46 -9.91
CA GLU A 71 -7.67 7.80 -9.83
C GLU A 71 -8.12 8.85 -10.89
N ALA A 72 -7.29 9.20 -11.87
CA ALA A 72 -7.63 10.10 -12.99
C ALA A 72 -7.74 9.34 -14.33
#